data_AF-A0A1J1GTX5-F1
#
_entry.id   AF-A0A1J1GTX5-F1
#
_cell.length_a   1.000
_cell.length_b   1.000
_cell.length_c   1.000
_cell.angle_alpha   90.00
_cell.angle_beta   90.00
_cell.angle_gamma   90.00
#
_symmetry.space_group_name_H-M   'P 1'
#
loop_
_entity.id
_entity.type
_entity.pdbx_description
1 polymer ?
#
loop_
_entity_poly.entity_id
_entity_poly.type
_entity_poly.pdbx_seq_one_letter_code
_entity_poly.pdbx_strand_id
1 'polypeptide(L)'
;MKTLTSYLKITTFLLLIWMYQCFYNCHSHKILIDKNILQTKNELKYERILTEGNTEEKKQTNAEECLKECPLDNEKKESSFPDLYKNPYNYWLKFKVPKYWDRFKNGTSGMDPKWKVKKWNVEFQIISNKKFNELYSIFCRHDIPDEQKNEKIDSFMIEFDSEFDKFLWECKEEMTINKTESESKKEMTDNITESESKKEMTDNKT
;
A
#
# COMPACT_ATOMS: atom_id res chain seq x y z
N MET A 1 -55.21 23.27 8.07
CA MET A 1 -54.12 22.40 8.57
C MET A 1 -53.62 21.37 7.54
N LYS A 2 -54.49 20.64 6.83
CA LYS A 2 -54.07 19.58 5.88
C LYS A 2 -53.20 20.06 4.69
N THR A 3 -53.43 21.27 4.19
CA THR A 3 -52.66 21.89 3.10
C THR A 3 -51.24 22.26 3.51
N LEU A 4 -51.06 22.80 4.73
CA LEU A 4 -49.75 23.15 5.27
C LEU A 4 -48.87 21.90 5.46
N THR A 5 -49.44 20.82 6.00
CA THR A 5 -48.73 19.54 6.17
C THR A 5 -48.33 18.92 4.83
N SER A 6 -49.17 19.08 3.80
CA SER A 6 -48.87 18.60 2.46
C SER A 6 -47.71 19.37 1.82
N TYR A 7 -47.70 20.70 1.97
CA TYR A 7 -46.59 21.54 1.50
C TYR A 7 -45.28 21.16 2.18
N LEU A 8 -45.27 21.00 3.51
CA LEU A 8 -44.07 20.62 4.26
C LEU A 8 -43.48 19.27 3.80
N LYS A 9 -44.34 18.30 3.48
CA LYS A 9 -43.88 16.99 2.96
C LYS A 9 -43.21 17.12 1.60
N ILE A 10 -43.78 17.95 0.71
CA ILE A 10 -43.22 18.18 -0.63
C ILE A 10 -41.88 18.91 -0.54
N THR A 11 -41.76 19.95 0.29
CA THR A 11 -40.47 20.66 0.47
C THR A 11 -39.42 19.75 1.08
N THR A 12 -39.78 18.90 2.04
CA THR A 12 -38.83 17.95 2.64
C THR A 12 -38.33 16.94 1.60
N PHE A 13 -39.22 16.46 0.73
CA PHE A 13 -38.85 15.53 -0.34
C PHE A 13 -37.93 16.18 -1.38
N LEU A 14 -38.18 17.44 -1.74
CA LEU A 14 -37.32 18.21 -2.64
C LEU A 14 -35.94 18.48 -2.03
N LEU A 15 -35.87 18.80 -0.73
CA LEU A 15 -34.59 18.97 -0.02
C LEU A 15 -33.78 17.66 0.04
N LEU A 16 -34.44 16.53 0.25
CA LEU A 16 -33.79 15.21 0.22
C LEU A 16 -33.23 14.87 -1.17
N ILE A 17 -33.97 15.17 -2.24
CA ILE A 17 -33.48 14.99 -3.62
C ILE A 17 -32.28 15.89 -3.89
N TRP A 18 -32.32 17.16 -3.45
CA TRP A 18 -31.22 18.09 -3.62
C TRP A 18 -29.97 17.68 -2.84
N MET A 19 -30.14 17.25 -1.58
CA MET A 19 -29.05 16.67 -0.80
C MET A 19 -28.50 15.41 -1.46
N TYR A 20 -29.36 14.50 -1.92
CA TYR A 20 -28.92 13.28 -2.60
C TYR A 20 -28.11 13.59 -3.86
N GLN A 21 -28.55 14.53 -4.70
CA GLN A 21 -27.78 14.97 -5.86
C GLN A 21 -26.46 15.64 -5.45
N CYS A 22 -26.47 16.46 -4.40
CA CYS A 22 -25.26 17.15 -3.91
C CYS A 22 -24.21 16.15 -3.38
N PHE A 23 -24.62 15.15 -2.59
CA PHE A 23 -23.70 14.16 -2.04
C PHE A 23 -23.31 13.09 -3.07
N TYR A 24 -24.25 12.61 -3.89
CA TYR A 24 -23.99 11.50 -4.82
C TYR A 24 -23.22 11.95 -6.07
N ASN A 25 -23.48 13.17 -6.58
CA ASN A 25 -22.79 13.66 -7.78
C ASN A 25 -21.39 14.22 -7.47
N CYS A 26 -21.15 14.70 -6.23
CA CYS A 26 -19.86 15.28 -5.83
C CYS A 26 -18.84 14.23 -5.36
N HIS A 27 -19.27 13.12 -4.76
CA HIS A 27 -18.37 12.05 -4.32
C HIS A 27 -18.19 10.94 -5.36
N SER A 28 -19.26 10.49 -6.03
CA SER A 28 -19.17 9.32 -6.91
C SER A 28 -18.44 9.63 -8.22
N HIS A 29 -18.62 10.83 -8.79
CA HIS A 29 -17.98 11.17 -10.06
C HIS A 29 -16.47 11.39 -9.91
N LYS A 30 -16.05 12.01 -8.79
CA LYS A 30 -14.64 12.24 -8.47
C LYS A 30 -13.89 10.93 -8.20
N ILE A 31 -14.51 10.01 -7.45
CA ILE A 31 -13.93 8.69 -7.16
C ILE A 31 -13.80 7.82 -8.42
N LEU A 32 -14.81 7.84 -9.30
CA LEU A 32 -14.77 7.04 -10.54
C LEU A 32 -13.74 7.60 -11.55
N ILE A 33 -13.66 8.93 -11.68
CA ILE A 33 -12.66 9.59 -12.54
C ILE A 33 -11.24 9.36 -12.03
N ASP A 34 -10.99 9.55 -10.73
CA ASP A 34 -9.65 9.35 -10.16
C ASP A 34 -9.20 7.88 -10.25
N LYS A 35 -10.12 6.93 -10.07
CA LYS A 35 -9.84 5.50 -10.23
C LYS A 35 -9.48 5.15 -11.69
N ASN A 36 -10.21 5.67 -12.65
CA ASN A 36 -9.94 5.42 -14.07
C ASN A 36 -8.62 6.07 -14.53
N ILE A 37 -8.34 7.31 -14.10
CA ILE A 37 -7.07 7.99 -14.39
C ILE A 37 -5.87 7.22 -13.80
N LEU A 38 -6.00 6.73 -12.56
CA LEU A 38 -4.94 5.95 -11.91
C LEU A 38 -4.70 4.61 -12.63
N GLN A 39 -5.77 3.95 -13.06
CA GLN A 39 -5.69 2.68 -13.79
C GLN A 39 -5.00 2.87 -15.15
N THR A 40 -5.42 3.84 -15.97
CA THR A 40 -4.82 4.12 -17.27
C THR A 40 -3.35 4.55 -17.15
N LYS A 41 -2.99 5.32 -16.11
CA LYS A 41 -1.59 5.74 -15.88
C LYS A 41 -0.69 4.57 -15.47
N ASN A 42 -1.22 3.61 -14.73
CA ASN A 42 -0.48 2.41 -14.36
C ASN A 42 -0.32 1.46 -15.55
N GLU A 43 -1.36 1.29 -16.36
CA GLU A 43 -1.34 0.44 -17.56
C GLU A 43 -0.30 0.94 -18.59
N LEU A 44 -0.28 2.25 -18.87
CA LEU A 44 0.74 2.87 -19.74
C LEU A 44 2.17 2.76 -19.19
N LYS A 45 2.34 2.72 -17.86
CA LYS A 45 3.67 2.56 -17.23
C LYS A 45 4.17 1.13 -17.37
N TYR A 46 3.29 0.13 -17.30
CA TYR A 46 3.65 -1.27 -17.52
C TYR A 46 3.96 -1.56 -19.00
N GLU A 47 3.21 -0.99 -19.94
CA GLU A 47 3.53 -1.14 -21.38
C GLU A 47 4.91 -0.58 -21.72
N ARG A 48 5.26 0.60 -21.19
CA ARG A 48 6.56 1.23 -21.46
C ARG A 48 7.73 0.40 -20.91
N ILE A 49 7.56 -0.22 -19.74
CA ILE A 49 8.55 -1.11 -19.12
C ILE A 49 8.74 -2.41 -19.91
N LEU A 50 7.67 -2.93 -20.55
CA LEU A 50 7.75 -4.13 -21.39
C LEU A 50 8.46 -3.87 -22.73
N THR A 51 8.35 -2.65 -23.28
CA THR A 51 9.04 -2.27 -24.53
C THR A 51 10.52 -1.90 -24.36
N GLU A 52 10.95 -1.46 -23.17
CA GLU A 52 12.36 -1.08 -22.89
C GLU A 52 13.20 -2.22 -22.27
N GLY A 53 12.59 -3.36 -21.92
CA GLY A 53 13.24 -4.44 -21.17
C GLY A 53 14.14 -5.42 -21.95
N ASN A 54 14.34 -5.25 -23.26
CA ASN A 54 15.06 -6.22 -24.11
C ASN A 54 16.43 -5.72 -24.60
N THR A 55 17.34 -5.37 -23.68
CA THR A 55 18.79 -5.34 -23.96
C THR A 55 19.60 -5.76 -22.72
N GLU A 56 20.00 -7.04 -22.74
CA GLU A 56 21.35 -7.60 -22.47
C GLU A 56 22.05 -7.40 -21.09
N GLU A 57 21.88 -8.42 -20.24
CA GLU A 57 22.89 -9.26 -19.55
C GLU A 57 24.26 -8.71 -19.07
N LYS A 58 24.56 -8.80 -17.74
CA LYS A 58 25.72 -9.56 -17.18
C LYS A 58 25.84 -9.60 -15.63
N LYS A 59 25.84 -10.84 -15.13
CA LYS A 59 26.58 -11.51 -14.00
C LYS A 59 27.06 -10.77 -12.73
N GLN A 60 26.41 -11.11 -11.60
CA GLN A 60 26.85 -11.83 -10.37
C GLN A 60 28.20 -11.49 -9.67
N THR A 61 28.18 -11.20 -8.35
CA THR A 61 28.74 -12.01 -7.23
C THR A 61 28.49 -11.41 -5.82
N ASN A 62 28.47 -12.30 -4.83
CA ASN A 62 28.08 -12.16 -3.41
C ASN A 62 28.90 -11.17 -2.57
N ALA A 63 28.29 -10.59 -1.54
CA ALA A 63 28.91 -10.36 -0.23
C ALA A 63 27.83 -10.19 0.86
N GLU A 64 28.10 -10.84 1.98
CA GLU A 64 27.34 -10.99 3.21
C GLU A 64 27.53 -9.76 4.12
N GLU A 65 26.56 -9.56 5.03
CA GLU A 65 26.65 -8.78 6.27
C GLU A 65 26.86 -7.24 6.18
N CYS A 66 25.83 -6.48 6.59
CA CYS A 66 25.89 -5.68 7.82
C CYS A 66 24.64 -4.78 7.93
N LEU A 67 23.96 -4.90 9.07
CA LEU A 67 22.96 -3.97 9.58
C LEU A 67 23.58 -2.57 9.67
N LYS A 68 23.33 -1.73 8.67
CA LYS A 68 23.61 -0.29 8.78
C LYS A 68 22.44 0.33 9.52
N GLU A 69 22.59 0.45 10.84
CA GLU A 69 21.91 1.48 11.63
C GLU A 69 22.04 2.81 10.87
N CYS A 70 20.90 3.36 10.46
CA CYS A 70 20.87 4.71 9.91
C CYS A 70 21.15 5.68 11.06
N PRO A 71 22.20 6.52 10.96
CA PRO A 71 22.38 7.57 11.94
C PRO A 71 21.20 8.54 11.82
N LEU A 72 20.56 8.80 12.96
CA LEU A 72 19.62 9.90 13.19
C LEU A 72 20.40 11.23 13.11
N ASP A 73 20.87 11.58 11.91
CA ASP A 73 21.40 12.90 11.62
C ASP A 73 20.24 13.88 11.52
N ASN A 74 19.93 14.46 12.66
CA ASN A 74 19.13 15.66 12.89
C ASN A 74 19.85 16.90 12.32
N GLU A 75 20.18 16.88 11.04
CA GLU A 75 20.49 18.08 10.29
C GLU A 75 19.14 18.67 9.83
N LYS A 76 18.69 19.75 10.50
CA LYS A 76 17.60 20.61 10.02
C LYS A 76 18.01 21.23 8.68
N LYS A 77 17.96 20.45 7.60
CA LYS A 77 17.82 20.99 6.26
C LYS A 77 16.46 21.66 6.23
N GLU A 78 16.45 22.97 6.07
CA GLU A 78 15.26 23.72 5.70
C GLU A 78 14.49 22.90 4.65
N SER A 79 13.34 22.38 5.06
CA SER A 79 12.60 21.37 4.30
C SER A 79 12.24 21.95 2.94
N SER A 80 12.94 21.53 1.91
CA SER A 80 12.73 21.94 0.51
C SER A 80 11.47 21.30 -0.08
N PHE A 81 10.41 21.13 0.71
CA PHE A 81 9.13 20.57 0.27
C PHE A 81 7.97 21.52 0.62
N PRO A 82 7.85 22.68 -0.06
CA PRO A 82 6.73 23.61 0.13
C PRO A 82 5.35 22.96 -0.05
N ASP A 83 5.30 21.87 -0.81
CA ASP A 83 4.08 21.13 -1.11
C ASP A 83 3.58 20.27 0.06
N LEU A 84 4.47 19.87 1.00
CA LEU A 84 4.10 19.04 2.15
C LEU A 84 3.10 19.77 3.05
N TYR A 85 3.43 20.98 3.48
CA TYR A 85 2.61 21.73 4.44
C TYR A 85 1.39 22.39 3.78
N LYS A 86 1.41 22.63 2.46
CA LYS A 86 0.25 23.13 1.72
C LYS A 86 -0.83 22.09 1.51
N ASN A 87 -0.43 20.85 1.21
CA ASN A 87 -1.35 19.75 1.00
C ASN A 87 -0.66 18.42 1.33
N PRO A 88 -0.67 18.01 2.61
CA PRO A 88 0.01 16.80 3.06
C PRO A 88 -0.49 15.54 2.35
N TYR A 89 -1.78 15.50 2.03
CA TYR A 89 -2.41 14.39 1.32
C TYR A 89 -1.90 14.25 -0.13
N ASN A 90 -1.81 15.36 -0.85
CA ASN A 90 -1.27 15.36 -2.21
C ASN A 90 0.22 15.02 -2.22
N TYR A 91 0.99 15.58 -1.27
CA TYR A 91 2.40 15.24 -1.10
C TYR A 91 2.58 13.73 -0.87
N TRP A 92 1.77 13.16 0.03
CA TRP A 92 1.76 11.73 0.30
C TRP A 92 1.53 10.89 -0.97
N LEU A 93 0.44 11.15 -1.69
CA LEU A 93 0.08 10.41 -2.90
C LEU A 93 1.14 10.52 -3.99
N LYS A 94 1.72 11.70 -4.16
CA LYS A 94 2.65 11.99 -5.26
C LYS A 94 4.07 11.49 -4.99
N PHE A 95 4.53 11.57 -3.74
CA PHE A 95 5.94 11.34 -3.40
C PHE A 95 6.16 10.13 -2.49
N LYS A 96 5.34 9.97 -1.44
CA LYS A 96 5.54 8.89 -0.46
C LYS A 96 5.01 7.55 -0.94
N VAL A 97 3.79 7.49 -1.47
CA VAL A 97 3.17 6.23 -1.95
C VAL A 97 4.04 5.52 -2.99
N PRO A 98 4.58 6.19 -4.03
CA PRO A 98 5.45 5.53 -5.00
C PRO A 98 6.74 5.00 -4.35
N LYS A 99 7.36 5.77 -3.46
CA LYS A 99 8.58 5.37 -2.75
C LYS A 99 8.35 4.11 -1.91
N TYR A 100 7.23 4.04 -1.20
CA TYR A 100 6.89 2.87 -0.39
C TYR A 100 6.53 1.68 -1.26
N TRP A 101 5.86 1.89 -2.38
CA TRP A 101 5.57 0.82 -3.33
C TRP A 101 6.86 0.20 -3.89
N ASP A 102 7.85 1.02 -4.23
CA ASP A 102 9.14 0.53 -4.71
C ASP A 102 9.89 -0.24 -3.62
N ARG A 103 9.91 0.27 -2.37
CA ARG A 103 10.47 -0.46 -1.22
C ARG A 103 9.77 -1.79 -0.98
N PHE A 104 8.44 -1.82 -1.05
CA PHE A 104 7.64 -3.02 -0.87
C PHE A 104 7.92 -4.07 -1.95
N LYS A 105 7.90 -3.68 -3.24
CA LYS A 105 8.23 -4.60 -4.34
C LYS A 105 9.63 -5.19 -4.20
N ASN A 106 10.61 -4.36 -3.82
CA ASN A 106 11.98 -4.81 -3.65
C ASN A 106 12.11 -5.76 -2.45
N GLY A 107 11.47 -5.41 -1.32
CA GLY A 107 11.47 -6.23 -0.11
C GLY A 107 10.68 -7.54 -0.20
N THR A 108 9.80 -7.66 -1.18
CA THR A 108 8.93 -8.83 -1.41
C THR A 108 9.12 -9.45 -2.80
N SER A 109 10.27 -9.22 -3.43
CA SER A 109 10.53 -9.61 -4.83
C SER A 109 10.29 -11.10 -5.08
N GLY A 110 10.65 -11.96 -4.12
CA GLY A 110 10.45 -13.42 -4.17
C GLY A 110 9.03 -13.92 -3.86
N MET A 111 8.07 -13.04 -3.56
CA MET A 111 6.68 -13.40 -3.28
C MET A 111 5.83 -13.48 -4.55
N ASP A 112 4.77 -14.28 -4.46
CA ASP A 112 3.73 -14.39 -5.50
C ASP A 112 3.14 -13.00 -5.87
N PRO A 113 3.02 -12.66 -7.16
CA PRO A 113 2.47 -11.38 -7.60
C PRO A 113 1.05 -11.10 -7.10
N LYS A 114 0.18 -12.11 -7.03
CA LYS A 114 -1.20 -11.94 -6.56
C LYS A 114 -1.23 -11.65 -5.06
N TRP A 115 -0.37 -12.30 -4.28
CA TRP A 115 -0.16 -11.97 -2.86
C TRP A 115 0.30 -10.52 -2.69
N LYS A 116 1.30 -10.06 -3.47
CA LYS A 116 1.79 -8.67 -3.41
C LYS A 116 0.70 -7.64 -3.65
N VAL A 117 -0.11 -7.85 -4.69
CA VAL A 117 -1.23 -6.97 -5.04
C VAL A 117 -2.27 -6.95 -3.91
N LYS A 118 -2.62 -8.11 -3.34
CA LYS A 118 -3.58 -8.19 -2.24
C LYS A 118 -3.05 -7.49 -0.98
N LYS A 119 -1.82 -7.79 -0.56
CA LYS A 119 -1.20 -7.24 0.65
C LYS A 119 -1.13 -5.72 0.58
N TRP A 120 -0.70 -5.18 -0.56
CA TRP A 120 -0.61 -3.74 -0.76
C TRP A 120 -1.98 -3.05 -0.88
N ASN A 121 -2.88 -3.57 -1.72
CA ASN A 121 -4.15 -2.89 -1.99
C ASN A 121 -5.18 -3.05 -0.89
N VAL A 122 -5.04 -4.06 -0.02
CA VAL A 122 -5.97 -4.30 1.08
C VAL A 122 -5.35 -3.87 2.40
N GLU A 123 -4.28 -4.52 2.82
CA GLU A 123 -3.75 -4.34 4.17
C GLU A 123 -3.03 -3.00 4.34
N PHE A 124 -2.14 -2.66 3.42
CA PHE A 124 -1.46 -1.36 3.45
C PHE A 124 -2.45 -0.19 3.26
N GLN A 125 -3.49 -0.35 2.44
CA GLN A 125 -4.55 0.67 2.29
C GLN A 125 -5.35 0.87 3.58
N ILE A 126 -5.64 -0.18 4.35
CA ILE A 126 -6.32 -0.07 5.65
C ILE A 126 -5.45 0.73 6.63
N ILE A 127 -4.16 0.39 6.73
CA ILE A 127 -3.20 1.09 7.59
C ILE A 127 -3.09 2.56 7.16
N SER A 128 -2.93 2.80 5.86
CA SER A 128 -2.79 4.13 5.30
C SER A 128 -4.02 4.99 5.57
N ASN A 129 -5.21 4.52 5.22
CA ASN A 129 -6.44 5.32 5.38
C ASN A 129 -6.73 5.67 6.83
N LYS A 130 -6.49 4.73 7.77
CA LYS A 130 -6.68 5.00 9.20
C LYS A 130 -5.82 6.17 9.66
N LYS A 131 -4.53 6.14 9.37
CA LYS A 131 -3.57 7.18 9.73
C LYS A 131 -3.84 8.50 8.98
N PHE A 132 -4.19 8.44 7.69
CA PHE A 132 -4.47 9.65 6.91
C PHE A 132 -5.70 10.41 7.37
N ASN A 133 -6.72 9.73 7.89
CA ASN A 133 -7.87 10.41 8.50
C ASN A 133 -7.46 11.20 9.75
N GLU A 134 -6.53 10.68 10.56
CA GLU A 134 -5.97 11.39 11.71
C GLU A 134 -5.22 12.65 11.25
N LEU A 135 -4.34 12.53 10.24
CA LEU A 135 -3.62 13.67 9.65
C LEU A 135 -4.57 14.72 9.07
N TYR A 136 -5.56 14.29 8.30
CA TYR A 136 -6.53 15.19 7.67
C TYR A 136 -7.31 15.98 8.73
N SER A 137 -7.67 15.34 9.84
CA SER A 137 -8.34 16.01 10.95
C SER A 137 -7.50 17.11 11.59
N ILE A 138 -6.17 16.94 11.64
CA ILE A 138 -5.23 17.95 12.16
C ILE A 138 -5.10 19.10 11.17
N PHE A 139 -4.98 18.78 9.88
CA PHE A 139 -4.80 19.78 8.83
C PHE A 139 -6.01 20.73 8.69
N CYS A 140 -7.23 20.21 8.81
CA CYS A 140 -8.47 20.99 8.68
C CYS A 140 -8.83 21.86 9.91
N ARG A 141 -8.10 21.74 11.02
CA ARG A 141 -8.39 22.51 12.24
C ARG A 141 -7.93 23.96 12.11
N HIS A 142 -8.84 24.90 12.27
CA HIS A 142 -8.53 26.34 12.20
C HIS A 142 -8.05 26.93 13.53
N ASP A 143 -8.28 26.23 14.64
CA ASP A 143 -7.88 26.59 16.00
C ASP A 143 -6.38 26.35 16.27
N ILE A 144 -5.69 25.62 15.39
CA ILE A 144 -4.27 25.28 15.53
C ILE A 144 -3.45 26.22 14.64
N PRO A 145 -2.41 26.90 15.18
CA PRO A 145 -1.48 27.68 14.38
C PRO A 145 -0.74 26.81 13.34
N ASP A 146 -0.39 27.38 12.19
CA ASP A 146 0.24 26.63 11.10
C ASP A 146 1.59 26.03 11.49
N GLU A 147 2.38 26.70 12.35
CA GLU A 147 3.63 26.16 12.88
C GLU A 147 3.40 24.84 13.65
N GLN A 148 2.40 24.81 14.53
CA GLN A 148 2.03 23.59 15.27
C GLN A 148 1.44 22.50 14.35
N LYS A 149 0.76 22.87 13.26
CA LYS A 149 0.32 21.89 12.26
C LYS A 149 1.51 21.25 11.57
N ASN A 150 2.52 22.05 11.21
CA ASN A 150 3.70 21.56 10.53
C ASN A 150 4.47 20.56 11.41
N GLU A 151 4.65 20.87 12.70
CA GLU A 151 5.26 19.93 13.66
C GLU A 151 4.48 18.61 13.75
N LYS A 152 3.15 18.67 13.77
CA LYS A 152 2.30 17.47 13.78
C LYS A 152 2.38 16.69 12.48
N ILE A 153 2.46 17.36 11.33
CA ILE A 153 2.66 16.73 10.02
C ILE A 153 4.02 16.02 9.99
N ASP A 154 5.08 16.64 10.49
CA ASP A 154 6.42 16.04 10.53
C ASP A 154 6.44 14.83 11.46
N SER A 155 5.87 14.93 12.66
CA SER A 155 5.71 13.82 13.59
C SER A 155 4.93 12.67 12.96
N PHE A 156 3.84 12.98 12.26
CA PHE A 156 3.04 11.98 11.55
C PHE A 156 3.86 11.27 10.47
N MET A 157 4.66 12.00 9.69
CA MET A 157 5.45 11.40 8.61
C MET A 157 6.50 10.43 9.18
N ILE A 158 7.16 10.79 10.28
CA ILE A 158 8.14 9.93 10.98
C ILE A 158 7.46 8.68 11.54
N GLU A 159 6.32 8.84 12.22
CA GLU A 159 5.54 7.74 12.77
C GLU A 159 5.07 6.79 11.67
N PHE A 160 4.58 7.34 10.55
CA PHE A 160 4.15 6.56 9.41
C PHE A 160 5.31 5.80 8.76
N ASP A 161 6.47 6.43 8.56
CA ASP A 161 7.67 5.74 8.06
C ASP A 161 7.99 4.50 8.93
N SER A 162 7.87 4.63 10.26
CA SER A 162 8.09 3.53 11.22
C SER A 162 7.04 2.42 11.12
N GLU A 163 5.75 2.77 11.02
CA GLU A 163 4.66 1.81 10.81
C GLU A 163 4.80 1.06 9.48
N PHE A 164 5.27 1.75 8.44
CA PHE A 164 5.56 1.12 7.16
C PHE A 164 6.72 0.14 7.24
N ASP A 165 7.78 0.47 7.98
CA ASP A 165 8.90 -0.44 8.20
C ASP A 165 8.47 -1.69 8.97
N LYS A 166 7.59 -1.54 9.96
CA LYS A 166 6.96 -2.66 10.66
C LYS A 166 6.11 -3.53 9.73
N PHE A 167 5.27 -2.92 8.91
CA PHE A 167 4.49 -3.65 7.89
C PHE A 167 5.40 -4.43 6.92
N LEU A 168 6.52 -3.83 6.48
CA LEU A 168 7.49 -4.53 5.64
C LEU A 168 8.17 -5.68 6.36
N TRP A 169 8.48 -5.53 7.65
CA TRP A 169 9.03 -6.59 8.48
C TRP A 169 8.07 -7.79 8.55
N GLU A 170 6.80 -7.55 8.87
CA GLU A 170 5.76 -8.58 8.91
C GLU A 170 5.63 -9.32 7.56
N CYS A 171 5.69 -8.58 6.45
CA CYS A 171 5.67 -9.18 5.10
C CYS A 171 6.87 -10.12 4.84
N LYS A 172 8.06 -9.76 5.35
CA LYS A 172 9.26 -10.60 5.21
C LYS A 172 9.22 -11.81 6.13
N GLU A 173 8.64 -11.69 7.31
CA GLU A 173 8.45 -12.81 8.23
C GLU A 173 7.49 -13.85 7.64
N GLU A 174 6.36 -13.39 7.08
CA GLU A 174 5.43 -14.25 6.33
C GLU A 174 6.12 -14.97 5.15
N MET A 175 7.09 -14.32 4.49
CA MET A 175 7.88 -14.94 3.42
C MET A 175 8.68 -16.13 3.94
N THR A 176 9.39 -15.95 5.05
CA THR A 176 10.23 -16.98 5.66
C THR A 176 9.38 -18.19 6.08
N ILE A 177 8.24 -17.95 6.72
CA ILE A 177 7.33 -19.00 7.17
C ILE A 177 6.79 -19.80 5.97
N ASN A 178 6.27 -19.11 4.94
CA ASN A 178 5.73 -19.76 3.75
C ASN A 178 6.79 -20.59 3.01
N LYS A 179 8.04 -20.12 2.99
CA LYS A 179 9.15 -20.85 2.38
C LYS A 179 9.45 -22.14 3.17
N THR A 180 9.61 -22.06 4.48
CA THR A 180 9.87 -23.22 5.35
C THR A 180 8.73 -24.26 5.30
N GLU A 181 7.47 -23.83 5.27
CA GLU A 181 6.33 -24.73 5.08
C GLU A 181 6.33 -25.40 3.70
N SER A 182 6.75 -24.69 2.65
CA SER A 182 6.83 -25.26 1.31
C SER A 182 7.98 -26.26 1.17
N GLU A 183 9.11 -26.03 1.83
CA GLU A 183 10.26 -26.93 1.85
C GLU A 183 9.95 -28.22 2.62
N SER A 184 9.34 -28.12 3.80
CA SER A 184 8.93 -29.31 4.58
C SER A 184 7.88 -30.18 3.86
N LYS A 185 6.94 -29.56 3.12
CA LYS A 185 5.98 -30.31 2.29
C LYS A 185 6.65 -31.03 1.12
N LYS A 186 7.65 -30.42 0.49
CA LYS A 186 8.44 -31.07 -0.57
C LYS A 186 9.25 -32.23 -0.02
N GLU A 187 9.95 -32.02 1.10
CA GLU A 187 10.73 -33.04 1.77
C GLU A 187 9.87 -34.25 2.18
N MET A 188 8.66 -34.03 2.72
CA MET A 188 7.74 -35.14 2.99
C MET A 188 7.29 -35.88 1.72
N THR A 189 7.07 -35.17 0.61
CA THR A 189 6.62 -35.79 -0.65
C THR A 189 7.73 -36.61 -1.30
N ASP A 190 8.95 -36.07 -1.36
CA ASP A 190 10.12 -36.75 -1.91
C ASP A 190 10.46 -38.01 -1.10
N ASN A 191 10.36 -37.93 0.23
CA ASN A 191 10.53 -39.08 1.11
C ASN A 191 9.47 -40.18 0.88
N ILE A 192 8.21 -39.80 0.62
CA ILE A 192 7.15 -40.75 0.28
C ILE A 192 7.45 -41.42 -1.06
N THR A 193 7.81 -40.67 -2.10
CA THR A 193 8.12 -41.20 -3.44
C THR A 193 9.38 -42.08 -3.43
N GLU A 194 10.42 -41.72 -2.68
CA GLU A 194 11.61 -42.55 -2.51
C GLU A 194 11.28 -43.85 -1.75
N SER A 195 10.42 -43.78 -0.73
CA SER A 195 10.00 -44.96 0.02
C SER A 195 9.13 -45.94 -0.79
N GLU A 196 8.29 -45.44 -1.71
CA GLU A 196 7.52 -46.27 -2.65
C GLU A 196 8.43 -46.96 -3.66
N SER A 197 9.43 -46.25 -4.22
CA SER A 197 10.37 -46.85 -5.18
C SER A 197 11.22 -47.99 -4.58
N LYS A 198 11.56 -47.91 -3.30
CA LYS A 198 12.31 -48.98 -2.58
C LYS A 198 11.45 -50.21 -2.28
N LYS A 199 10.14 -50.03 -2.03
CA LYS A 199 9.21 -51.17 -1.89
C LYS A 199 9.05 -51.92 -3.20
N GLU A 200 8.88 -51.22 -4.31
CA GLU A 200 8.67 -51.81 -5.64
C GLU A 200 9.88 -52.63 -6.15
N MET A 201 11.11 -52.31 -5.73
CA MET A 201 12.29 -53.12 -6.05
C MET A 201 12.45 -54.38 -5.18
N THR A 202 11.82 -54.44 -4.01
CA THR A 202 11.95 -55.58 -3.08
C THR A 202 10.99 -56.71 -3.46
N ASP A 203 9.81 -56.37 -4.00
CA ASP A 203 8.81 -57.35 -4.44
C ASP A 203 9.14 -58.00 -5.80
N ASN A 204 10.07 -57.44 -6.58
CA ASN A 204 10.46 -57.94 -7.90
C ASN A 204 11.70 -58.87 -7.90
N LYS A 205 12.20 -59.30 -6.73
CA LYS A 205 13.16 -60.39 -6.60
C LYS A 205 12.43 -61.67 -6.18
N THR A 206 11.80 -62.35 -7.14
CA THR A 206 11.38 -63.76 -7.01
C THR A 206 12.13 -64.58 -8.04
#